data_AF-A0A6I7X854-F1
#
_entry.id   AF-A0A6I7X854-F1
#
_cell.length_a   1.000
_cell.length_b   1.000
_cell.length_c   1.000
_cell.angle_alpha   90.00
_cell.angle_beta   90.00
_cell.angle_gamma   90.00
#
_symmetry.space_group_name_H-M   'P 1'
#
loop_
_entity.id
_entity.type
_entity.pdbx_description
1 polymer ?
#
loop_
_entity_poly.entity_id
_entity_poly.type
_entity_poly.pdbx_seq_one_letter_code
_entity_poly.pdbx_strand_id
1 'polypeptide(L)' 'MNNRGVNSATMILDQALGLSAIERANIAEKILFSLDSPDPKIDSFWAKEADARVEAYQKGEIETIPAEEVFAKYRRK' A
#
# COMPACT_ATOMS: atom_id res chain seq x y z
N MET A 1 30.54 -14.02 -14.03
CA MET A 1 29.14 -13.94 -14.50
C MET A 1 28.25 -14.62 -13.46
N ASN A 2 27.53 -13.83 -12.65
CA ASN A 2 26.75 -14.34 -11.50
C ASN A 2 25.42 -14.95 -11.94
N ASN A 3 25.40 -16.25 -12.21
CA ASN A 3 24.19 -16.99 -12.58
C ASN A 3 23.41 -17.57 -11.38
N ARG A 4 23.80 -17.24 -10.14
CA ARG A 4 23.15 -17.78 -8.91
C ARG A 4 21.95 -16.95 -8.44
N GLY A 5 21.93 -15.64 -8.70
CA GLY A 5 20.88 -14.75 -8.22
C GLY A 5 19.54 -14.93 -8.96
N VAL A 6 19.60 -15.13 -10.28
CA VAL A 6 18.41 -15.31 -11.13
C VAL A 6 17.69 -16.63 -10.82
N ASN A 7 18.42 -17.70 -10.55
CA ASN A 7 17.80 -19.00 -10.22
C ASN A 7 17.14 -19.01 -8.83
N SER A 8 17.68 -18.27 -7.86
CA SER A 8 17.12 -18.24 -6.51
C SER A 8 15.80 -17.47 -6.42
N ALA A 9 15.69 -16.33 -7.10
CA ALA A 9 14.47 -15.52 -7.09
C ALA A 9 13.30 -16.28 -7.77
N THR A 10 13.56 -16.92 -8.91
CA THR A 10 12.57 -17.74 -9.61
C THR A 10 12.12 -18.93 -8.77
N MET A 11 13.05 -19.64 -8.11
CA MET A 11 12.70 -20.75 -7.22
C MET A 11 11.81 -20.33 -6.04
N ILE A 12 12.10 -19.19 -5.42
CA ILE A 12 11.29 -18.65 -4.31
C ILE A 12 9.90 -18.24 -4.81
N LEU A 13 9.82 -17.65 -6.00
CA LEU A 13 8.55 -17.29 -6.62
C LEU A 13 7.68 -18.53 -6.89
N ASP A 14 8.26 -19.57 -7.49
CA ASP A 14 7.56 -20.82 -7.79
C ASP A 14 7.04 -21.49 -6.52
N GLN A 15 7.84 -21.51 -5.45
CA GLN A 15 7.43 -22.00 -4.14
C GLN A 15 6.29 -21.18 -3.56
N ALA A 16 6.36 -19.85 -3.60
CA ALA A 16 5.32 -18.97 -3.10
C ALA A 16 4.01 -19.15 -3.89
N LEU A 17 4.06 -19.30 -5.21
CA LEU A 17 2.89 -19.52 -6.05
C LEU A 17 2.18 -20.85 -5.77
N GLY A 18 2.91 -21.85 -5.24
CA GLY A 18 2.34 -23.13 -4.80
C GLY A 18 1.56 -23.11 -3.48
N LEU A 19 1.61 -22.02 -2.72
CA LEU A 19 0.93 -21.90 -1.42
C LEU A 19 -0.57 -21.56 -1.56
N SER A 20 -1.32 -21.69 -0.46
CA SER A 20 -2.71 -21.21 -0.42
C SER A 20 -2.80 -19.68 -0.57
N ALA A 21 -3.97 -19.17 -0.94
CA ALA A 21 -4.16 -17.73 -1.13
C ALA A 21 -3.81 -16.90 0.13
N ILE A 22 -4.12 -17.41 1.33
CA ILE A 22 -3.84 -16.73 2.59
C ILE A 22 -2.33 -16.68 2.86
N GLU A 23 -1.63 -17.79 2.67
CA GLU A 23 -0.17 -17.85 2.86
C GLU A 23 0.56 -16.94 1.87
N ARG A 24 0.11 -16.90 0.60
CA ARG A 24 0.64 -15.96 -0.39
C ARG A 24 0.45 -14.51 0.03
N ALA A 25 -0.73 -14.15 0.53
CA ALA A 25 -0.99 -12.80 1.02
C ALA A 25 -0.05 -12.42 2.18
N ASN A 26 0.14 -13.33 3.14
CA ASN A 26 1.04 -13.11 4.27
C ASN A 26 2.51 -12.93 3.82
N ILE A 27 2.98 -13.70 2.83
CA ILE A 27 4.33 -13.54 2.30
C ILE A 27 4.46 -12.21 1.53
N ALA A 28 3.48 -11.88 0.70
CA ALA A 28 3.46 -10.62 -0.04
C ALA A 28 3.51 -9.40 0.90
N GLU A 29 2.75 -9.44 1.99
CA GLU A 29 2.79 -8.40 3.04
C GLU A 29 4.18 -8.27 3.66
N LYS A 30 4.81 -9.38 4.06
CA LYS A 30 6.16 -9.36 4.65
C LYS A 30 7.22 -8.84 3.68
N ILE A 31 7.13 -9.22 2.40
CA ILE A 31 8.03 -8.70 1.37
C ILE A 31 7.80 -7.20 1.20
N LEU A 32 6.55 -6.76 1.06
CA LEU A 32 6.23 -5.34 0.91
C LEU A 32 6.75 -4.53 2.10
N PHE A 33 6.55 -5.03 3.33
CA PHE A 33 7.08 -4.43 4.55
C PHE A 33 8.61 -4.38 4.56
N SER A 34 9.30 -5.39 4.02
CA SER A 34 10.77 -5.39 3.93
C SER A 34 11.32 -4.36 2.93
N LEU A 35 10.50 -3.92 1.98
CA LEU A 35 10.83 -2.85 1.03
C LEU A 35 10.48 -1.48 1.59
N ASP A 36 9.68 -1.42 2.66
CA ASP A 36 9.38 -0.19 3.35
C ASP A 36 10.63 0.33 4.07
N SER A 37 10.89 1.61 3.90
CA SER A 37 12.03 2.29 4.51
C SER A 37 11.51 3.63 4.98
N PRO A 38 10.77 3.64 6.12
CA PRO A 38 10.13 4.83 6.61
C PRO A 38 11.18 5.90 6.87
N ASP A 39 10.95 7.08 6.29
CA ASP A 39 11.73 8.27 6.57
C ASP A 39 10.93 9.12 7.56
N PRO A 40 11.38 9.24 8.82
CA PRO A 40 10.68 10.01 9.84
C PRO A 40 10.40 11.47 9.43
N LYS A 41 11.20 12.03 8.52
CA LYS A 41 10.95 13.37 7.98
C LYS A 41 9.75 13.36 7.05
N ILE A 42 9.66 12.40 6.14
CA ILE A 42 8.52 12.23 5.24
C ILE A 42 7.25 11.97 6.07
N ASP A 43 7.32 11.11 7.08
CA ASP A 43 6.21 10.83 7.99
C ASP A 43 5.74 12.11 8.70
N SER A 44 6.68 12.96 9.14
CA SER A 44 6.35 14.24 9.77
C SER A 44 5.66 15.22 8.82
N PHE A 45 5.99 15.21 7.53
CA PHE A 45 5.31 16.02 6.52
C PHE A 45 3.89 15.50 6.23
N TRP A 46 3.72 14.18 6.14
CA TRP A 46 2.40 13.56 5.98
C TRP A 46 1.49 13.82 7.17
N ALA A 47 2.00 13.75 8.40
CA ALA A 47 1.23 14.06 9.60
C ALA A 47 0.71 15.50 9.57
N LYS A 48 1.60 16.47 9.28
CA LYS A 48 1.22 17.88 9.16
C LYS A 48 0.19 18.13 8.06
N GLU A 49 0.37 17.51 6.89
CA GLU A 49 -0.56 17.65 5.78
C GLU A 49 -1.92 17.03 6.09
N ALA A 50 -1.94 15.86 6.74
CA ALA A 50 -3.18 15.20 7.15
C ALA A 50 -3.98 16.08 8.13
N ASP A 51 -3.31 16.62 9.16
CA ASP A 51 -3.93 17.52 10.13
C ASP A 51 -4.46 18.78 9.45
N ALA A 52 -3.66 19.41 8.58
CA ALA A 52 -4.06 20.61 7.85
C ALA A 52 -5.29 20.37 6.96
N ARG A 53 -5.38 19.22 6.28
CA ARG A 53 -6.55 18.87 5.45
C ARG A 53 -7.80 18.66 6.29
N VAL A 54 -7.68 18.03 7.45
CA VAL A 54 -8.81 17.83 8.37
C VAL A 54 -9.32 19.18 8.87
N GLU A 55 -8.43 20.09 9.27
CA GLU A 55 -8.83 21.43 9.71
C GLU A 55 -9.51 22.23 8.59
N ALA A 56 -8.93 22.23 7.38
CA ALA A 56 -9.49 22.95 6.24
C ALA A 56 -10.88 22.41 5.86
N TYR A 57 -11.07 21.08 5.93
CA TYR A 57 -12.39 20.47 5.76
C TYR A 57 -13.39 20.96 6.82
N GLN A 58 -13.01 20.94 8.09
CA GLN A 58 -13.87 21.39 9.19
C GLN A 58 -14.25 22.87 9.09
N LYS A 59 -13.36 23.70 8.54
CA LYS A 59 -13.60 25.13 8.28
C LYS A 59 -14.38 25.40 6.99
N GLY A 60 -14.61 24.38 6.16
CA GLY A 60 -15.24 24.53 4.84
C GLY A 60 -14.36 25.22 3.80
N GLU A 61 -13.04 25.18 3.98
CA GLU A 61 -12.04 25.83 3.12
C GLU A 61 -11.66 24.97 1.91
N ILE A 62 -12.07 23.69 1.88
CA ILE A 62 -11.85 22.77 0.76
C ILE A 62 -13.16 22.13 0.30
N GLU A 63 -13.27 21.95 -1.02
CA GLU A 63 -14.37 21.21 -1.62
C GLU A 63 -14.22 19.70 -1.34
N THR A 64 -15.35 19.03 -1.12
CA THR A 64 -15.40 17.59 -0.92
C THR A 64 -16.51 16.98 -1.76
N ILE A 65 -16.35 15.70 -2.08
CA ILE A 65 -17.38 14.89 -2.72
C ILE A 65 -17.94 13.88 -1.70
N PRO A 66 -19.25 13.57 -1.72
CA PRO A 66 -19.81 12.55 -0.86
C PRO A 66 -19.15 11.19 -1.09
N ALA A 67 -18.94 10.43 -0.02
CA ALA A 67 -18.39 9.08 -0.11
C ALA A 67 -19.26 8.18 -1.01
N GLU A 68 -20.57 8.38 -1.01
CA GLU A 68 -21.53 7.66 -1.85
C GLU A 68 -21.22 7.84 -3.34
N GLU A 69 -20.76 9.03 -3.75
CA GLU A 69 -20.37 9.31 -5.14
C GLU A 69 -19.10 8.53 -5.51
N VAL A 70 -18.09 8.53 -4.63
CA VAL A 70 -16.84 7.78 -4.80
C VAL A 70 -17.10 6.28 -4.96
N PHE A 71 -17.95 5.72 -4.09
CA PHE A 71 -18.23 4.28 -4.07
C PHE A 71 -19.24 3.84 -5.13
N ALA A 72 -19.97 4.75 -5.78
CA ALA A 72 -21.00 4.42 -6.77
C ALA A 72 -20.48 3.49 -7.88
N LYS A 73 -19.25 3.72 -8.37
CA LYS A 73 -18.65 2.93 -9.45
C LYS A 73 -18.28 1.49 -9.07
N TYR A 74 -18.20 1.17 -7.78
CA TYR A 74 -17.84 -0.15 -7.29
C TYR A 74 -19.05 -0.99 -6.81
N ARG A 75 -20.25 -0.37 -6.73
CA ARG A 75 -21.47 -1.04 -6.28
C ARG A 75 -22.13 -1.94 -7.32
N ARG A 76 -21.67 -1.93 -8.58
CA ARG A 76 -22.13 -2.88 -9.61
C ARG A 76 -21.23 -4.12 -9.58
N LYS A 77 -21.67 -5.14 -8.86
CA LYS A 77 -21.31 -6.54 -9.11
C LYS A 77 -22.58 -7.30 -9.40
#